data_AF-A0A923YZ72-F1
#
_entry.id   AF-A0A923YZ72-F1
#
_cell.length_a   1.000
_cell.length_b   1.000
_cell.length_c   1.000
_cell.angle_alpha   90.00
_cell.angle_beta   90.00
_cell.angle_gamma   90.00
#
_symmetry.space_group_name_H-M   'P 1'
#
loop_
_entity.id
_entity.type
_entity.pdbx_description
1 polymer ?
#
loop_
_entity_poly.entity_id
_entity_poly.type
_entity_poly.pdbx_seq_one_letter_code
_entity_poly.pdbx_strand_id
1 'polypeptide(L)'
;MMQNTRLQLLLERAPITDEDRHNISRIFVVLSSERQTALISDWDGYIIRFVAIRNQLLEEEARRFLSGLQAIDILLDEAIAREGEKQREKDQNKKQVRRELEATVAYDQMQRLRRVKEIHSPIVR
;
A
#
# COMPACT_ATOMS: atom_id res chain seq x y z
N MET A 1 11.88 0.76 46.64
CA MET A 1 11.06 1.90 46.20
C MET A 1 9.72 1.79 46.89
N MET A 2 9.32 2.78 47.70
CA MET A 2 7.96 2.78 48.26
C MET A 2 6.96 2.88 47.11
N GLN A 3 6.23 1.80 46.85
CA GLN A 3 5.09 1.83 45.94
C GLN A 3 4.02 2.72 46.57
N ASN A 4 3.62 3.78 45.87
CA ASN A 4 2.51 4.62 46.30
C ASN A 4 1.22 3.82 46.13
N THR A 5 0.74 3.20 47.22
CA THR A 5 -0.46 2.33 47.24
C THR A 5 -1.69 3.04 46.70
N ARG A 6 -1.78 4.37 46.90
CA ARG A 6 -2.89 5.17 46.38
C ARG A 6 -2.84 5.27 44.86
N LEU A 7 -1.67 5.51 44.26
CA LEU A 7 -1.54 5.49 42.81
C LEU A 7 -1.89 4.12 42.22
N GLN A 8 -1.45 3.02 42.85
CA GLN A 8 -1.75 1.67 42.37
C GLN A 8 -3.26 1.42 42.29
N LEU A 9 -4.00 1.74 43.35
CA LEU A 9 -5.46 1.62 43.36
C LEU A 9 -6.14 2.49 42.28
N LEU A 10 -5.62 3.69 42.03
CA LEU A 10 -6.13 4.57 40.98
C LEU A 10 -5.87 3.99 39.58
N LEU A 11 -4.69 3.40 39.36
CA LEU A 11 -4.31 2.77 38.10
C LEU A 11 -5.09 1.46 37.83
N GLU A 12 -5.36 0.68 38.85
CA GLU A 12 -6.16 -0.55 38.74
C GLU A 12 -7.59 -0.28 38.30
N ARG A 13 -8.17 0.85 38.76
CA ARG A 13 -9.54 1.27 38.44
C ARG A 13 -9.64 2.05 37.14
N ALA A 14 -8.54 2.53 36.60
CA ALA A 14 -8.52 3.34 35.39
C ALA A 14 -8.75 2.48 34.13
N PRO A 15 -9.52 2.98 33.15
CA PRO A 15 -9.80 2.28 31.88
C PRO A 15 -8.62 2.42 30.91
N ILE A 16 -7.45 1.93 31.32
CA ILE A 16 -6.18 2.00 30.57
C ILE A 16 -5.52 0.63 30.50
N THR A 17 -4.54 0.45 29.61
CA THR A 17 -3.85 -0.85 29.45
C THR A 17 -2.83 -1.08 30.56
N ASP A 18 -2.38 -2.33 30.69
CA ASP A 18 -1.28 -2.67 31.62
C ASP A 18 0.02 -1.96 31.26
N GLU A 19 0.27 -1.74 29.97
CA GLU A 19 1.40 -0.95 29.50
C GLU A 19 1.29 0.51 29.93
N ASP A 20 0.12 1.14 29.77
CA ASP A 20 -0.11 2.50 30.26
C ASP A 20 0.10 2.58 31.78
N ARG A 21 -0.43 1.61 32.53
CA ARG A 21 -0.24 1.53 33.99
C ARG A 21 1.24 1.45 34.37
N HIS A 22 2.00 0.61 33.66
CA HIS A 22 3.44 0.47 33.86
C HIS A 22 4.17 1.79 33.58
N ASN A 23 3.88 2.41 32.44
CA ASN A 23 4.52 3.65 32.01
C ASN A 23 4.19 4.82 32.96
N ILE A 24 2.93 4.99 33.34
CA ILE A 24 2.50 6.00 34.30
C ILE A 24 3.17 5.77 35.65
N SER A 25 3.27 4.51 36.12
CA SER A 25 3.97 4.18 37.37
C SER A 25 5.44 4.58 37.32
N ARG A 26 6.12 4.32 36.20
CA ARG A 26 7.54 4.71 36.03
C ARG A 26 7.71 6.23 35.98
N ILE A 27 6.84 6.93 35.26
CA ILE A 27 6.85 8.40 35.19
C ILE A 27 6.60 8.98 36.58
N PHE A 28 5.63 8.45 37.31
CA PHE A 28 5.27 8.95 38.63
C PHE A 28 6.46 8.93 39.60
N VAL A 29 7.25 7.85 39.60
CA VAL A 29 8.42 7.70 40.49
C VAL A 29 9.47 8.80 40.28
N VAL A 30 9.59 9.34 39.06
CA VAL A 30 10.57 10.40 38.74
C VAL A 30 10.00 11.81 38.87
N LEU A 31 8.70 11.97 39.14
CA LEU A 31 8.10 13.27 39.41
C LEU A 31 8.54 13.81 40.78
N SER A 32 8.60 15.14 40.89
CA SER A 32 8.76 15.80 42.20
C SER A 32 7.57 15.49 43.10
N SER A 33 7.78 15.51 44.43
CA SER A 33 6.72 15.21 45.40
C SER A 33 5.50 16.13 45.25
N GLU A 34 5.72 17.42 44.94
CA GLU A 34 4.64 18.37 44.63
C GLU A 34 3.79 17.91 43.44
N ARG A 35 4.44 17.50 42.35
CA ARG A 35 3.74 17.00 41.14
C ARG A 35 3.05 15.67 41.39
N GLN A 36 3.65 14.78 42.19
CA GLN A 36 3.02 13.54 42.61
C GLN A 36 1.72 13.81 43.38
N THR A 37 1.75 14.73 44.34
CA THR A 37 0.55 15.13 45.10
C THR A 37 -0.50 15.77 44.20
N ALA A 38 -0.09 16.70 43.32
CA ALA A 38 -1.01 17.35 42.37
C ALA A 38 -1.69 16.34 41.42
N LEU A 39 -0.94 15.35 40.94
CA LEU A 39 -1.45 14.29 40.08
C LEU A 39 -2.45 13.40 40.83
N ILE A 40 -2.14 13.03 42.07
CA ILE A 40 -3.06 12.23 42.90
C ILE A 40 -4.33 13.02 43.24
N SER A 41 -4.23 14.34 43.47
CA SER A 41 -5.37 15.17 43.85
C SER A 41 -6.35 15.42 42.70
N ASP A 42 -5.86 15.54 41.46
CA ASP A 42 -6.68 15.75 40.24
C ASP A 42 -6.63 14.52 39.31
N TRP A 43 -6.57 13.31 39.90
CA TRP A 43 -6.40 12.08 39.13
C TRP A 43 -7.45 11.92 38.02
N ASP A 44 -8.71 12.17 38.35
CA ASP A 44 -9.83 12.02 37.42
C ASP A 44 -9.69 12.96 36.21
N GLY A 45 -9.26 14.21 36.44
CA GLY A 45 -9.00 15.15 35.35
C GLY A 45 -7.85 14.69 34.45
N TYR A 46 -6.77 14.17 35.03
CA TYR A 46 -5.65 13.64 34.25
C TYR A 46 -6.02 12.38 33.46
N ILE A 47 -6.70 11.42 34.06
CA ILE A 47 -7.01 10.15 33.41
C ILE A 47 -8.03 10.33 32.28
N ILE A 48 -9.03 11.21 32.45
CA ILE A 48 -9.99 11.54 31.39
C ILE A 48 -9.27 12.13 30.19
N ARG A 49 -8.37 13.12 30.42
CA ARG A 49 -7.57 13.72 29.33
C ARG A 49 -6.67 12.70 28.66
N PHE A 50 -6.00 11.85 29.44
CA PHE A 50 -5.13 10.81 28.92
C PHE A 50 -5.90 9.85 28.00
N VAL A 51 -7.04 9.32 28.45
CA VAL A 51 -7.87 8.39 27.69
C VAL A 51 -8.40 9.05 26.42
N ALA A 52 -8.85 10.31 26.50
CA ALA A 52 -9.33 11.04 25.34
C ALA A 52 -8.23 11.20 24.26
N ILE A 53 -7.02 11.63 24.66
CA ILE A 53 -5.88 11.78 23.76
C ILE A 53 -5.50 10.42 23.17
N ARG A 54 -5.44 9.36 23.98
CA ARG A 54 -5.10 8.01 23.52
C ARG A 54 -6.09 7.51 22.47
N ASN A 55 -7.39 7.67 22.71
CA ASN A 55 -8.42 7.26 21.76
C ASN A 55 -8.33 8.03 20.45
N GLN A 56 -8.08 9.34 20.52
CA GLN A 56 -7.88 10.17 19.32
C GLN A 56 -6.66 9.71 18.51
N LEU A 57 -5.55 9.39 19.18
CA LEU A 57 -4.34 8.88 18.52
C LEU A 57 -4.59 7.52 17.86
N LEU A 58 -5.27 6.60 18.55
CA LEU A 58 -5.62 5.30 17.99
C LEU A 58 -6.54 5.42 16.77
N GLU A 59 -7.51 6.33 16.82
CA GLU A 59 -8.41 6.59 15.68
C GLU A 59 -7.64 7.21 14.50
N GLU A 60 -6.72 8.13 14.76
CA GLU A 60 -5.88 8.72 13.72
C GLU A 60 -4.93 7.69 13.09
N GLU A 61 -4.31 6.84 13.90
CA GLU A 61 -3.45 5.76 13.43
C GLU A 61 -4.24 4.75 12.59
N ALA A 62 -5.44 4.35 13.04
CA ALA A 62 -6.32 3.47 12.29
C ALA A 62 -6.71 4.09 10.94
N ARG A 63 -7.05 5.38 10.90
CA ARG A 63 -7.35 6.11 9.66
C ARG A 63 -6.16 6.14 8.71
N ARG A 64 -4.96 6.44 9.22
CA ARG A 64 -3.72 6.47 8.42
C ARG A 64 -3.41 5.10 7.84
N PHE A 65 -3.56 4.05 8.65
CA PHE A 65 -3.33 2.67 8.21
C PHE A 65 -4.31 2.27 7.09
N LEU A 66 -5.61 2.54 7.27
CA LEU A 66 -6.63 2.27 6.25
C LEU A 66 -6.37 3.04 4.96
N SER A 67 -6.01 4.32 5.05
CA SER A 67 -5.66 5.13 3.88
C SER A 67 -4.43 4.58 3.15
N GLY A 68 -3.43 4.08 3.89
CA GLY A 68 -2.26 3.41 3.32
C GLY A 68 -2.62 2.14 2.56
N LEU A 69 -3.53 1.31 3.11
CA LEU A 69 -4.02 0.11 2.42
C LEU A 69 -4.75 0.45 1.12
N GLN A 70 -5.62 1.46 1.14
CA GLN A 70 -6.32 1.91 -0.07
C GLN A 70 -5.35 2.40 -1.15
N ALA A 71 -4.29 3.10 -0.76
CA ALA A 71 -3.26 3.52 -1.71
C ALA A 71 -2.51 2.33 -2.32
N ILE A 72 -2.25 1.28 -1.53
CA ILE A 72 -1.64 0.03 -2.04
C ILE A 72 -2.57 -0.65 -3.04
N ASP A 73 -3.86 -0.74 -2.76
CA ASP A 73 -4.84 -1.35 -3.68
C ASP A 73 -4.88 -0.62 -5.02
N ILE A 74 -4.89 0.72 -5.01
CA ILE A 74 -4.82 1.52 -6.23
C ILE A 74 -3.55 1.22 -7.02
N LEU A 75 -2.39 1.15 -6.35
CA LEU A 75 -1.12 0.84 -7.01
C LEU A 75 -1.10 -0.58 -7.59
N LEU A 76 -1.73 -1.55 -6.92
CA LEU A 76 -1.87 -2.91 -7.43
C LEU A 76 -2.76 -2.95 -8.68
N ASP A 77 -3.90 -2.27 -8.64
CA ASP A 77 -4.81 -2.19 -9.79
C ASP A 77 -4.13 -1.53 -11.00
N GLU A 78 -3.38 -0.44 -10.77
CA GLU A 78 -2.57 0.19 -11.81
C GLU A 78 -1.50 -0.74 -12.37
N ALA A 79 -0.81 -1.49 -11.53
CA ALA A 79 0.21 -2.43 -11.96
C ALA A 79 -0.38 -3.57 -12.80
N ILE A 80 -1.54 -4.10 -12.40
CA ILE A 80 -2.29 -5.11 -13.16
C ILE A 80 -2.72 -4.55 -14.52
N ALA A 81 -3.26 -3.33 -14.55
CA ALA A 81 -3.68 -2.67 -15.78
C ALA A 81 -2.51 -2.48 -16.75
N ARG A 82 -1.37 -1.98 -16.26
CA ARG A 82 -0.15 -1.78 -17.07
C ARG A 82 0.40 -3.09 -17.63
N GLU A 83 0.40 -4.17 -16.85
CA GLU A 83 0.84 -5.47 -17.36
C GLU A 83 -0.13 -6.01 -18.43
N GLY A 84 -1.43 -5.79 -18.23
CA GLY A 84 -2.46 -6.11 -19.23
C GLY A 84 -2.28 -5.33 -20.54
N GLU A 85 -1.98 -4.03 -20.47
CA GLU A 85 -1.67 -3.20 -21.64
C GLU A 85 -0.43 -3.69 -22.37
N LYS A 86 0.67 -3.92 -21.64
CA LYS A 86 1.93 -4.43 -22.19
C LYS A 86 1.74 -5.78 -22.89
N GLN A 87 0.88 -6.65 -22.36
CA GLN A 87 0.57 -7.92 -22.99
C GLN A 87 -0.24 -7.72 -24.30
N ARG A 88 -1.22 -6.81 -24.30
CA ARG A 88 -1.99 -6.46 -25.51
C ARG A 88 -1.09 -5.86 -26.59
N GLU A 89 -0.17 -4.97 -26.25
CA GLU A 89 0.80 -4.39 -27.19
C GLU A 89 1.69 -5.48 -27.82
N LYS A 90 2.22 -6.40 -27.01
CA LYS A 90 3.00 -7.55 -27.51
C LYS A 90 2.19 -8.38 -28.50
N ASP A 91 0.92 -8.65 -28.20
CA ASP A 91 0.06 -9.46 -29.07
C ASP A 91 -0.32 -8.72 -30.36
N GLN A 92 -0.53 -7.40 -30.31
CA GLN A 92 -0.73 -6.56 -31.49
C GLN A 92 0.52 -6.54 -32.39
N ASN A 93 1.71 -6.33 -31.80
CA ASN A 93 2.97 -6.34 -32.53
C ASN A 93 3.22 -7.70 -33.20
N LYS A 94 2.99 -8.82 -32.50
CA LYS A 94 3.09 -10.17 -33.10
C LYS A 94 2.15 -10.33 -34.31
N LYS A 95 0.91 -9.86 -34.22
CA LYS A 95 -0.05 -9.91 -35.33
C LYS A 95 0.40 -9.05 -36.50
N GLN A 96 0.93 -7.86 -36.23
CA GLN A 96 1.44 -6.96 -37.27
C GLN A 96 2.63 -7.58 -38.01
N VAL A 97 3.65 -8.04 -37.28
CA VAL A 97 4.83 -8.69 -37.85
C VAL A 97 4.44 -9.90 -38.71
N ARG A 98 3.47 -10.70 -38.25
CA ARG A 98 2.96 -11.83 -39.02
C ARG A 98 2.31 -11.40 -40.34
N ARG A 99 1.48 -10.35 -40.33
CA ARG A 99 0.86 -9.81 -41.55
C ARG A 99 1.90 -9.26 -42.52
N GLU A 100 2.91 -8.56 -42.02
CA GLU A 100 4.01 -8.03 -42.85
C GLU A 100 4.82 -9.17 -43.50
N LEU A 101 5.08 -10.24 -42.74
CA LEU A 101 5.78 -11.42 -43.25
C LEU A 101 4.95 -12.14 -44.33
N GLU A 102 3.65 -12.35 -44.08
CA GLU A 102 2.72 -12.96 -45.04
C GLU A 102 2.63 -12.13 -46.33
N ALA A 103 2.54 -10.80 -46.23
CA ALA A 103 2.53 -9.91 -47.38
C ALA A 103 3.84 -9.95 -48.18
N THR A 104 4.99 -10.00 -47.48
CA THR A 104 6.32 -10.10 -48.10
C THR A 104 6.47 -11.40 -48.88
N VAL A 105 6.06 -12.54 -48.28
CA VAL A 105 6.09 -13.85 -48.93
C VAL A 105 5.19 -13.86 -50.16
N ALA A 106 3.96 -13.33 -50.06
CA ALA A 106 3.02 -13.25 -51.18
C ALA A 106 3.58 -12.39 -52.33
N TYR A 107 4.22 -11.27 -52.01
CA TYR A 107 4.87 -10.41 -53.00
C TYR A 107 6.02 -11.13 -53.72
N ASP A 108 6.91 -11.81 -52.99
CA ASP A 108 8.00 -12.57 -53.61
C ASP A 108 7.48 -13.70 -54.51
N GLN A 109 6.45 -14.42 -54.06
CA GLN A 109 5.79 -15.44 -54.87
C GLN A 109 5.20 -14.85 -56.17
N MET A 110 4.53 -13.71 -56.10
CA MET A 110 4.00 -13.02 -57.28
C MET A 110 5.12 -12.60 -58.24
N GLN A 111 6.24 -12.08 -57.72
CA GLN A 111 7.38 -11.70 -58.54
C GLN A 111 8.04 -12.89 -59.25
N ARG A 112 8.14 -14.04 -58.57
CA ARG A 112 8.61 -15.29 -59.18
C ARG A 112 7.67 -15.75 -60.30
N LEU A 113 6.36 -15.72 -60.07
CA LEU A 113 5.36 -16.09 -61.09
C LEU A 113 5.40 -15.18 -62.31
N ARG A 114 5.60 -13.86 -62.13
CA ARG A 114 5.78 -12.91 -63.24
C ARG A 114 7.00 -13.26 -64.08
N ARG A 115 8.16 -13.48 -63.43
CA ARG A 115 9.39 -13.91 -64.12
C ARG A 115 9.22 -15.21 -64.90
N VAL A 116 8.54 -16.21 -64.33
CA VAL A 116 8.27 -17.48 -65.05
C VAL A 116 7.39 -17.25 -66.28
N LYS A 117 6.35 -16.40 -66.17
CA LYS A 117 5.49 -16.05 -67.31
C LYS A 117 6.25 -15.29 -68.40
N GLU A 118 7.15 -14.38 -68.04
CA GLU A 118 8.01 -13.66 -68.99
C GLU A 118 8.95 -14.60 -69.74
N ILE A 119 9.47 -15.64 -69.08
CA ILE A 119 10.34 -16.67 -69.70
C ILE A 119 9.55 -17.63 -70.60
N HIS A 120 8.29 -17.94 -70.25
CA HIS A 120 7.44 -18.88 -71.01
C HIS A 120 6.52 -18.21 -72.05
N SER A 121 6.61 -16.89 -72.24
CA SER A 121 5.90 -16.22 -73.33
C SER A 121 6.48 -16.71 -74.67
N PRO A 122 5.71 -17.45 -75.49
CA PRO A 122 6.23 -17.98 -76.74
C PRO A 122 6.56 -16.80 -77.66
N ILE A 123 7.77 -16.84 -78.22
CA ILE A 123 8.13 -15.99 -79.36
C ILE A 123 7.21 -16.44 -80.51
N VAL A 124 6.09 -15.75 -80.67
CA VAL A 124 5.25 -15.85 -81.86
C VAL A 124 6.05 -15.17 -82.98
N ARG A 125 6.72 -15.99 -83.81
CA ARG A 125 7.19 -15.60 -85.14
C ARG A 125 6.10 -15.84 -86.16
#